data_AF-V4T9G0-F1
#
_entry.id   AF-V4T9G0-F1
#
_cell.length_a   1.000
_cell.length_b   1.000
_cell.length_c   1.000
_cell.angle_alpha   90.00
_cell.angle_beta   90.00
_cell.angle_gamma   90.00
#
_symmetry.space_group_name_H-M   'P 1'
#
loop_
_entity.id
_entity.type
_entity.pdbx_description
1 polymer ?
#
loop_
_entity_poly.entity_id
_entity_poly.type
_entity_poly.pdbx_seq_one_letter_code
_entity_poly.pdbx_strand_id
1 'polypeptide(L)'
;FTVACIKMNRPEIAARAVQVAEKRLSRDKWPEYYDTKRARFIGKQAQLFQTWSIAGYLVSKILLADPSAAKILTTEEDSELVNAFSCMISANPRRKRGRKNLNQTYIV
;
A
#
# COMPACT_ATOMS: atom_id res chain seq x y z
N PHE A 1 -5.46 0.68 0.17
CA PHE A 1 -4.18 1.38 -0.10
C PHE A 1 -4.05 2.66 0.73
N THR A 2 -4.90 3.67 0.50
CA THR A 2 -4.84 4.98 1.19
C THR A 2 -4.78 4.87 2.71
N VAL A 3 -5.65 4.06 3.32
CA VAL A 3 -5.66 3.79 4.77
C VAL A 3 -4.29 3.30 5.27
N ALA A 4 -3.66 2.37 4.55
CA ALA A 4 -2.34 1.86 4.92
C ALA A 4 -1.26 2.95 4.83
N CYS A 5 -1.30 3.80 3.80
CA CYS A 5 -0.40 4.94 3.69
C CYS A 5 -0.55 5.89 4.89
N ILE A 6 -1.78 6.15 5.35
CA ILE A 6 -2.04 6.99 6.52
C ILE A 6 -1.53 6.30 7.80
N LYS A 7 -1.89 5.03 8.02
CA LYS A 7 -1.45 4.26 9.20
C LYS A 7 0.07 4.18 9.31
N MET A 8 0.76 4.05 8.18
CA MET A 8 2.22 3.98 8.13
C MET A 8 2.89 5.36 8.13
N ASN A 9 2.14 6.45 8.36
CA ASN A 9 2.63 7.84 8.35
C ASN A 9 3.33 8.24 7.03
N ARG A 10 2.77 7.79 5.90
CA ARG A 10 3.25 8.09 4.53
C ARG A 10 2.13 8.53 3.58
N PRO A 11 1.34 9.58 3.92
CA PRO A 11 0.19 10.03 3.13
C PRO A 11 0.58 10.56 1.74
N GLU A 12 1.82 11.01 1.55
CA GLU A 12 2.34 11.55 0.28
C GLU A 12 2.32 10.52 -0.86
N ILE A 13 2.40 9.22 -0.53
CA ILE A 13 2.30 8.15 -1.53
C ILE A 13 0.86 8.04 -2.03
N ALA A 14 -0.11 8.08 -1.12
CA ALA A 14 -1.52 8.04 -1.47
C ALA A 14 -1.95 9.28 -2.25
N ALA A 15 -1.47 10.47 -1.86
CA ALA A 15 -1.72 11.70 -2.60
C ALA A 15 -1.24 11.62 -4.06
N ARG A 16 -0.01 11.10 -4.28
CA ARG A 16 0.52 10.87 -5.64
C ARG A 16 -0.30 9.86 -6.43
N ALA A 17 -0.76 8.77 -5.81
CA ALA A 17 -1.61 7.79 -6.46
C ALA A 17 -2.96 8.40 -6.90
N VAL A 18 -3.58 9.20 -6.03
CA VAL A 18 -4.82 9.93 -6.36
C VAL A 18 -4.60 10.90 -7.52
N GLN A 19 -3.52 11.68 -7.52
CA GLN A 19 -3.18 12.59 -8.64
C GLN A 19 -3.00 11.86 -9.98
N VAL A 20 -2.44 10.64 -9.97
CA VAL A 20 -2.33 9.82 -11.19
C VAL A 20 -3.72 9.37 -11.67
N ALA A 21 -4.58 8.97 -10.73
CA ALA A 21 -5.93 8.51 -11.03
C ALA A 21 -6.82 9.64 -11.59
N GLU A 22 -6.73 10.85 -11.02
CA GLU A 22 -7.48 12.04 -11.43
C GLU A 22 -7.24 12.45 -12.89
N LYS A 23 -6.06 12.13 -13.44
CA LYS A 23 -5.73 12.44 -14.84
C LYS A 23 -6.61 11.70 -15.86
N ARG A 24 -7.21 10.57 -15.45
CA ARG A 24 -7.83 9.63 -16.41
C ARG A 24 -9.15 9.03 -15.99
N LEU A 25 -9.39 8.74 -14.70
CA LEU A 25 -10.56 7.98 -14.24
C LEU A 25 -11.89 8.53 -14.79
N SER A 26 -12.09 9.85 -14.68
CA SER A 26 -13.32 10.51 -15.14
C SER A 26 -13.45 10.46 -16.66
N ARG A 27 -12.37 10.77 -17.38
CA ARG A 27 -12.33 10.74 -18.85
C ARG A 27 -12.57 9.34 -19.41
N ASP A 28 -12.03 8.33 -18.75
CA ASP A 28 -12.15 6.92 -19.13
C ASP A 28 -13.47 6.29 -18.63
N LYS A 29 -14.41 7.09 -18.09
CA LYS A 29 -15.72 6.67 -17.60
C LYS A 29 -15.67 5.63 -16.48
N TRP A 30 -14.73 5.78 -15.55
CA TRP A 30 -14.62 4.96 -14.33
C TRP A 30 -14.61 3.45 -14.60
N PRO A 31 -13.60 2.94 -15.33
CA PRO A 31 -13.51 1.52 -15.62
C PRO A 31 -13.28 0.70 -14.35
N GLU A 32 -13.70 -0.55 -14.39
CA GLU A 32 -13.49 -1.53 -13.32
C GLU A 32 -12.00 -1.84 -13.11
N TYR A 33 -11.25 -2.00 -14.19
CA TYR A 33 -9.81 -2.26 -14.13
C TYR A 33 -9.08 -1.79 -15.40
N TYR A 34 -7.76 -1.70 -15.30
CA TYR A 34 -6.86 -1.36 -16.41
C TYR A 34 -5.90 -2.53 -16.69
N ASP A 35 -5.61 -2.76 -17.97
CA ASP A 35 -4.69 -3.81 -18.42
C ASP A 35 -3.27 -3.26 -18.65
N THR A 36 -2.32 -4.20 -18.82
CA THR A 36 -0.88 -4.00 -19.07
C THR A 36 -0.04 -3.61 -17.85
N LYS A 37 1.29 -3.86 -17.95
CA LYS A 37 2.27 -3.54 -16.91
C LYS A 37 2.26 -2.07 -16.44
N ARG A 38 1.75 -1.15 -17.27
CA ARG A 38 1.69 0.29 -16.98
C ARG A 38 0.26 0.83 -16.92
N ALA A 39 -0.76 -0.03 -16.86
CA ALA A 39 -2.17 0.36 -16.80
C ALA A 39 -2.59 1.37 -17.90
N ARG A 40 -2.03 1.23 -19.11
CA ARG A 40 -2.24 2.22 -20.19
C ARG A 40 -3.59 2.06 -20.89
N PHE A 41 -4.10 0.83 -20.96
CA PHE A 41 -5.35 0.49 -21.65
C PHE A 41 -6.43 0.15 -20.63
N ILE A 42 -7.67 0.54 -20.92
CA ILE A 42 -8.84 0.06 -20.18
C ILE A 42 -8.91 -1.46 -20.35
N GLY A 43 -9.29 -2.17 -19.29
CA GLY A 43 -9.38 -3.62 -19.31
C GLY A 43 -10.25 -4.13 -20.45
N LYS A 44 -9.83 -5.22 -21.12
CA LYS A 44 -10.54 -5.76 -22.29
C LYS A 44 -12.02 -6.04 -22.05
N GLN A 45 -12.39 -6.43 -20.83
CA GLN A 45 -13.76 -6.69 -20.39
C GLN A 45 -14.18 -5.78 -19.23
N ALA A 46 -13.48 -4.67 -19.01
CA ALA A 46 -13.78 -3.77 -17.90
C ALA A 46 -15.16 -3.14 -18.06
N GLN A 47 -16.00 -3.29 -17.04
CA GLN A 47 -17.25 -2.54 -16.96
C GLN A 47 -16.96 -1.06 -16.71
N LEU A 48 -17.78 -0.18 -17.29
CA LEU A 48 -17.69 1.28 -17.09
C LEU A 48 -18.62 1.71 -15.96
N PHE A 49 -18.35 2.87 -15.37
CA PHE A 49 -19.10 3.43 -14.24
C PHE A 49 -19.15 2.51 -13.03
N GLN A 50 -18.05 1.81 -12.79
CA GLN A 50 -18.01 0.79 -11.77
C GLN A 50 -18.01 1.40 -10.36
N THR A 51 -18.97 0.98 -9.54
CA THR A 51 -19.27 1.59 -8.23
C THR A 51 -18.06 1.62 -7.31
N TRP A 52 -17.30 0.53 -7.20
CA TRP A 52 -16.13 0.47 -6.31
C TRP A 52 -14.96 1.34 -6.78
N SER A 53 -14.87 1.67 -8.07
CA SER A 53 -13.80 2.51 -8.64
C SER A 53 -14.08 3.95 -8.27
N ILE A 54 -15.35 4.36 -8.38
CA ILE A 54 -15.84 5.67 -7.95
C ILE A 54 -15.72 5.80 -6.43
N ALA A 55 -16.28 4.85 -5.68
CA ALA A 55 -16.27 4.87 -4.22
C ALA A 55 -14.85 4.85 -3.66
N GLY A 56 -13.96 4.01 -4.19
CA GLY A 56 -12.56 3.93 -3.76
C GLY A 56 -11.80 5.23 -3.98
N TYR A 57 -12.05 5.92 -5.10
CA TYR A 57 -11.50 7.26 -5.35
C TYR A 57 -12.02 8.29 -4.34
N LEU A 58 -13.33 8.37 -4.14
CA LEU A 58 -13.95 9.32 -3.22
C LEU A 58 -13.48 9.11 -1.78
N VAL A 59 -13.51 7.86 -1.30
CA VAL A 59 -13.02 7.48 0.04
C VAL A 59 -11.55 7.86 0.18
N SER A 60 -10.72 7.63 -0.85
CA SER A 60 -9.31 8.03 -0.81
C SER A 60 -9.13 9.54 -0.64
N LYS A 61 -9.97 10.36 -1.29
CA LYS A 61 -9.94 11.81 -1.13
C LYS A 61 -10.39 12.27 0.24
N ILE A 62 -11.46 11.68 0.77
CA ILE A 62 -11.98 12.00 2.10
C ILE A 62 -10.94 11.67 3.17
N LEU A 63 -10.32 10.49 3.09
CA LEU A 63 -9.27 10.07 4.01
C LEU A 63 -8.01 10.93 3.94
N LEU A 64 -7.66 11.45 2.76
CA LEU A 64 -6.53 12.37 2.62
C LEU A 64 -6.84 13.77 3.14
N ALA A 65 -8.11 14.21 3.07
CA ALA A 65 -8.56 15.48 3.63
C ALA A 65 -8.66 15.43 5.16
N ASP A 66 -9.14 14.30 5.69
CA ASP A 66 -9.19 14.01 7.12
C ASP A 66 -8.55 12.65 7.43
N PRO A 67 -7.24 12.62 7.75
CA PRO A 67 -6.56 11.39 8.13
C PRO A 67 -7.10 10.74 9.41
N SER A 68 -7.79 11.51 10.27
CA SER A 68 -8.34 10.96 11.52
C SER A 68 -9.47 9.97 11.28
N ALA A 69 -10.22 10.13 10.18
CA ALA A 69 -11.27 9.20 9.75
C ALA A 69 -10.74 7.79 9.44
N ALA A 70 -9.43 7.63 9.16
CA ALA A 70 -8.83 6.32 8.94
C ALA A 70 -8.92 5.40 10.17
N LYS A 71 -9.08 5.97 11.38
CA LYS A 71 -9.22 5.22 12.65
C LYS A 71 -10.39 4.25 12.64
N ILE A 72 -11.46 4.54 11.89
CA ILE A 72 -12.63 3.65 11.75
C ILE A 72 -12.24 2.32 11.08
N LEU A 73 -11.19 2.34 10.26
CA LEU A 73 -10.74 1.22 9.43
C LEU A 73 -9.43 0.59 9.92
N THR A 74 -8.84 1.11 11.01
CA THR A 74 -7.55 0.66 11.53
C THR A 74 -7.66 0.29 12.99
N THR A 75 -7.08 -0.85 13.35
CA THR A 75 -6.88 -1.24 14.75
C THR A 75 -5.50 -0.79 15.21
N GLU A 76 -5.41 -0.33 16.46
CA GLU A 76 -4.14 -0.10 17.13
C GLU A 76 -3.49 -1.44 17.50
N GLU A 77 -2.17 -1.49 17.48
CA GLU A 77 -1.44 -2.68 17.89
C GLU A 77 -1.38 -2.76 19.42
N ASP A 78 -1.58 -3.95 19.97
CA ASP A 78 -1.46 -4.18 21.40
C ASP A 78 0.03 -4.15 21.79
N SER A 79 0.39 -3.18 22.64
CA SER A 79 1.78 -2.99 23.09
C SER A 79 2.36 -4.21 23.80
N GLU A 80 1.54 -4.97 24.53
CA GLU A 80 2.01 -6.18 25.22
C GLU A 80 2.35 -7.27 24.23
N LEU A 81 1.51 -7.46 23.20
CA LEU A 81 1.77 -8.41 22.13
C LEU A 81 2.98 -8.01 21.30
N VAL A 82 3.10 -6.73 20.91
CA VAL A 82 4.25 -6.22 20.17
C VAL A 82 5.56 -6.43 20.94
N ASN A 83 5.55 -6.18 22.25
CA ASN A 83 6.70 -6.41 23.12
C ASN A 83 7.03 -7.91 23.23
N ALA A 84 6.04 -8.76 23.48
CA ALA A 84 6.23 -10.21 23.58
C ALA A 84 6.83 -10.80 22.29
N PHE A 85 6.30 -10.42 21.12
CA PHE A 85 6.84 -10.87 19.83
C PHE A 85 8.24 -10.32 19.55
N SER A 86 8.50 -9.05 19.88
CA SER A 86 9.83 -8.45 19.77
C SER A 86 10.87 -9.21 20.61
N CYS A 87 10.52 -9.54 21.86
CA CYS A 87 11.35 -10.36 22.74
C CYS A 87 11.60 -11.76 22.15
N MET A 88 10.55 -12.47 21.70
CA MET A 88 10.69 -13.80 21.09
C MET A 88 11.57 -13.79 19.82
N ILE A 89 11.44 -12.78 18.97
CA ILE A 89 12.23 -12.63 17.75
C ILE A 89 13.70 -12.34 18.08
N SER A 90 13.96 -11.49 19.08
CA SER A 90 15.32 -11.15 19.52
C SER A 90 16.03 -12.30 20.23
N ALA A 91 15.28 -13.11 20.98
CA ALA A 91 15.78 -14.29 21.68
C ALA A 91 16.07 -15.48 20.73
N ASN A 92 15.63 -15.42 19.46
CA ASN A 92 15.76 -16.53 18.53
C ASN A 92 17.24 -16.77 18.12
N PRO A 93 17.88 -17.87 18.55
CA PRO A 93 19.32 -18.09 18.36
C PRO A 93 19.73 -18.24 16.88
N ARG A 94 18.78 -18.46 15.97
CA ARG A 94 19.02 -18.51 14.52
C ARG A 94 19.50 -17.18 13.95
N ARG A 95 19.16 -16.03 14.56
CA ARG A 95 19.60 -14.69 14.10
C ARG A 95 21.01 -14.29 14.59
N LYS A 96 21.53 -14.92 15.65
CA LYS A 96 22.94 -14.72 16.08
C LYS A 96 23.95 -15.37 15.13
N ARG A 97 23.51 -16.22 14.20
CA ARG A 97 24.35 -16.71 13.10
C ARG A 97 24.42 -15.63 12.01
N GLY A 98 25.32 -14.67 12.19
CA GLY A 98 25.69 -13.74 11.13
C GLY A 98 26.07 -14.50 9.85
N ARG A 99 25.75 -13.92 8.70
CA ARG A 99 26.17 -14.44 7.39
C ARG A 99 27.71 -14.47 7.41
N LYS A 100 28.34 -15.65 7.33
CA LYS A 100 29.80 -15.72 7.14
C LYS A 100 30.12 -14.92 5.88
N ASN A 101 31.00 -13.93 5.99
CA ASN A 101 31.55 -13.24 4.83
C ASN A 101 32.22 -14.30 3.94
N LEU A 102 31.58 -14.62 2.83
CA LEU A 102 32.23 -15.38 1.76
C LEU A 102 33.15 -14.36 1.09
N ASN A 103 34.45 -14.40 1.42
CA ASN A 103 35.45 -13.62 0.72
C ASN A 103 35.34 -13.98 -0.76
N GLN A 104 35.05 -12.97 -1.58
CA GLN A 104 34.88 -13.13 -3.02
C GLN A 104 36.24 -13.43 -3.63
N THR A 105 36.48 -14.68 -4.00
CA THR A 105 37.63 -15.06 -4.83
C THR A 105 37.28 -14.75 -6.28
N TYR A 106 37.73 -13.58 -6.77
CA TYR A 106 37.80 -13.35 -8.20
C TYR A 106 38.98 -14.15 -8.75
N ILE A 107 38.73 -15.00 -9.75
CA ILE A 107 39.75 -15.54 -10.64
C ILE A 107 39.69 -14.67 -11.90
N VAL A 108 40.86 -14.18 -12.31
CA VAL A 108 41.13 -13.39 -13.53
C VAL A 108 40.82 -14.20 -14.78
#